data_AF-A0A978U500-F1
#
_entry.id   AF-A0A978U500-F1
#
_cell.length_a   1.000
_cell.length_b   1.000
_cell.length_c   1.000
_cell.angle_alpha   90.00
_cell.angle_beta   90.00
_cell.angle_gamma   90.00
#
_symmetry.space_group_name_H-M   'P 1'
#
loop_
_entity.id
_entity.type
_entity.pdbx_description
1 polymer ?
#
loop_
_entity_poly.entity_id
_entity_poly.type
_entity_poly.pdbx_seq_one_letter_code
_entity_poly.pdbx_strand_id
1 'polypeptide(L)' 'MPEAGIQTCPVCGVKIVAAGVTGDRVLFTVGPPGTRAILWKKVCQYTQKPGCINRSQDK' A
#
# COMPACT_ATOMS: atom_id res chain seq x y z
N MET A 1 15.05 -11.19 -14.53
CA MET A 1 14.64 -11.21 -13.11
C MET A 1 13.95 -9.89 -12.81
N PRO A 2 12.61 -9.80 -12.75
CA PRO A 2 11.95 -8.65 -12.16
C PRO A 2 11.56 -9.03 -10.74
N GLU A 3 12.33 -8.56 -9.77
CA GLU A 3 11.96 -8.61 -8.37
C GLU A 3 10.66 -7.82 -8.23
N ALA A 4 9.53 -8.52 -8.10
CA ALA A 4 8.26 -7.90 -7.78
C ALA A 4 8.47 -7.17 -6.45
N GLY A 5 8.52 -5.83 -6.50
CA GLY A 5 8.70 -4.99 -5.32
C GLY A 5 7.48 -5.08 -4.42
N ILE A 6 7.44 -6.10 -3.56
CA ILE A 6 6.37 -6.31 -2.60
C ILE A 6 6.75 -5.56 -1.31
N GLN A 7 6.14 -4.41 -1.06
CA GLN A 7 6.27 -3.68 0.20
C GLN A 7 5.13 -4.03 1.14
N THR A 8 5.46 -4.60 2.30
CA THR A 8 4.46 -4.86 3.35
C THR A 8 4.47 -3.72 4.36
N CYS A 9 3.29 -3.20 4.70
CA CYS A 9 3.14 -2.16 5.71
C CYS A 9 3.14 -2.79 7.10
N PRO A 10 4.10 -2.49 7.98
CA PRO A 10 4.15 -3.07 9.33
C PRO A 10 3.06 -2.52 10.26
N VAL A 11 2.40 -1.42 9.89
CA VAL A 11 1.38 -0.78 10.74
C VAL A 11 -0.01 -1.34 10.50
N CYS A 12 -0.37 -1.64 9.25
CA CYS A 12 -1.70 -2.12 8.89
C CYS A 12 -1.69 -3.50 8.20
N GLY A 13 -0.52 -4.10 7.99
CA GLY A 13 -0.38 -5.45 7.43
C GLY A 13 -0.66 -5.55 5.93
N VAL A 14 -0.95 -4.45 5.25
CA VAL A 14 -1.23 -4.46 3.81
C VAL A 14 0.04 -4.73 3.00
N LYS A 15 -0.10 -5.38 1.85
CA LYS A 15 1.00 -5.67 0.94
C LYS A 15 0.80 -4.88 -0.35
N ILE A 16 1.74 -4.02 -0.69
CA ILE A 16 1.77 -3.31 -1.96
C ILE A 16 2.65 -4.10 -2.90
N VAL A 17 2.09 -4.53 -4.01
CA VAL A 17 2.77 -5.21 -5.10
C VAL A 17 2.95 -4.18 -6.21
N ALA A 18 4.16 -3.65 -6.35
CA ALA A 18 4.52 -2.81 -7.48
C ALA A 18 4.67 -3.69 -8.72
N ALA A 19 3.58 -3.89 -9.44
CA ALA A 19 3.55 -4.70 -10.65
C ALA A 19 4.03 -3.88 -11.86
N GLY A 20 5.21 -3.26 -11.77
CA GLY A 20 5.87 -2.49 -12.83
C GLY A 20 4.90 -1.78 -13.79
N VAL A 21 4.77 -2.32 -15.01
CA VAL A 21 4.00 -1.77 -16.14
C VAL A 21 2.47 -1.73 -15.92
N THR A 22 1.94 -2.55 -15.00
CA THR A 22 0.49 -2.70 -14.76
C THR A 22 -0.02 -1.84 -13.57
N GLY A 23 0.87 -1.11 -12.91
CA GLY A 23 0.54 -0.23 -11.78
C GLY A 23 0.53 -0.92 -10.42
N ASP A 24 0.59 -0.13 -9.36
CA ASP A 24 0.67 -0.61 -7.98
C ASP A 24 -0.66 -1.23 -7.53
N ARG A 25 -0.62 -2.51 -7.12
CA ARG A 25 -1.74 -3.19 -6.48
C ARG A 25 -1.51 -3.28 -4.99
N VAL A 26 -2.53 -2.94 -4.19
CA VAL A 26 -2.51 -3.10 -2.74
C VAL A 26 -3.39 -4.27 -2.36
N LEU A 27 -2.77 -5.31 -1.83
CA LEU A 27 -3.42 -6.45 -1.20
C LEU A 27 -3.67 -6.09 0.27
N PHE A 28 -4.95 -6.00 0.63
CA PHE A 28 -5.35 -5.87 2.02
C PHE A 28 -5.39 -7.27 2.66
N THR A 29 -5.10 -7.36 3.97
CA THR A 29 -5.21 -8.61 4.72
C THR A 29 -6.66 -9.10 4.79
N VAL A 30 -7.62 -8.17 4.75
CA VAL A 30 -9.05 -8.45 4.80
C VAL A 30 -9.74 -7.63 3.70
N GLY A 31 -10.43 -8.30 2.80
CA GLY A 31 -11.23 -7.67 1.74
C GLY A 31 -10.53 -7.59 0.36
N PRO A 32 -11.18 -6.92 -0.60
CA PRO A 32 -10.70 -6.85 -1.97
C PRO A 32 -9.40 -6.04 -2.09
N PRO A 33 -8.50 -6.42 -3.01
CA PRO A 33 -7.33 -5.60 -3.33
C PRO A 33 -7.77 -4.24 -3.87
N GLY A 34 -7.01 -3.21 -3.52
CA GLY A 34 -7.21 -1.85 -4.00
C GLY A 34 -5.91 -1.25 -4.50
N THR A 35 -5.84 0.08 -4.47
CA THR A 35 -4.66 0.86 -4.89
C THR A 35 -4.09 1.63 -3.72
N ARG A 36 -2.89 2.19 -3.91
CA ARG A 36 -2.19 3.04 -2.92
C ARG A 36 -3.08 4.21 -2.45
N ALA A 37 -3.89 4.76 -3.34
CA ALA A 37 -4.88 5.80 -3.03
C ALA A 37 -5.97 5.32 -2.06
N ILE A 38 -6.52 4.11 -2.27
CA ILE A 38 -7.53 3.54 -1.38
C ILE A 38 -6.92 3.23 0.00
N LEU A 39 -5.69 2.71 0.01
CA LEU A 39 -4.96 2.46 1.25
C LEU A 39 -4.76 3.74 2.07
N TRP A 40 -4.36 4.82 1.41
CA TRP A 40 -4.22 6.13 2.05
C TRP A 40 -5.53 6.54 2.71
N LYS A 41 -6.60 6.62 1.90
CA LYS A 41 -7.89 7.16 2.30
C LYS A 41 -8.58 6.32 3.37
N LYS A 42 -8.37 5.00 3.41
CA LYS A 42 -8.99 4.13 4.42
C LYS A 42 -8.15 3.94 5.68
N VAL A 43 -6.82 3.96 5.55
CA VAL A 43 -5.93 3.48 6.63
C VAL A 43 -4.90 4.53 7.00
N CYS A 44 -3.99 4.89 6.10
CA CYS A 44 -2.86 5.74 6.47
C CYS A 44 -3.27 7.17 6.84
N GLN A 45 -4.36 7.71 6.26
CA GLN A 45 -4.94 9.01 6.61
C GLN A 45 -5.37 9.08 8.08
N TYR A 46 -6.01 8.01 8.57
CA TYR A 46 -6.52 7.95 9.95
C TYR A 46 -5.48 7.48 10.94
N THR A 47 -4.59 6.59 10.50
CA THR A 47 -3.64 5.94 11.41
C THR A 47 -2.56 6.93 11.87
N GLN A 48 -2.18 7.93 11.07
CA GLN A 48 -1.12 8.93 11.35
C GLN A 48 0.24 8.38 11.84
N LYS A 49 0.41 7.05 11.94
CA LYS A 49 1.61 6.40 12.50
C LYS A 49 2.80 6.45 11.54
N PRO A 50 4.02 6.53 12.10
CA PRO A 50 5.26 6.59 11.33
C PRO A 50 5.68 5.38 10.52
N GLY A 51 5.00 4.25 10.67
CA GLY A 51 5.29 3.07 9.86
C GLY A 51 4.37 2.85 8.65
N CYS A 52 3.48 3.79 8.29
CA CYS A 52 2.65 3.61 7.09
C CYS A 52 3.50 3.84 5.82
N ILE A 53 3.70 2.80 5.02
CA ILE A 53 4.53 2.85 3.79
C ILE A 53 3.97 3.78 2.71
N ASN A 54 2.70 4.15 2.82
CA ASN A 54 2.08 5.13 1.97
C ASN A 54 1.87 6.40 2.81
N ARG A 55 2.94 7.12 3.18
CA ARG A 55 2.85 8.30 4.05
C ARG A 55 2.76 9.64 3.32
N SER A 56 3.16 9.63 2.07
CA SER A 56 3.09 10.77 1.18
C SER A 56 1.99 10.45 0.19
N GLN A 57 0.82 11.06 0.35
CA GLN A 57 0.05 11.43 -0.83
C GLN A 57 0.91 12.50 -1.51
N ASP A 58 1.92 12.06 -2.28
CA ASP A 58 2.68 12.99 -3.08
C ASP A 58 1.68 13.72 -3.97
N LYS A 59 1.84 15.03 -3.94
CA LYS A 59 0.82 16.08 -4.01
C LYS A 59 -0.01 16.07 -5.30
#